data_AF-A0A5M5BWK9-F1
#
_entry.id   AF-A0A5M5BWK9-F1
#
_cell.length_a   1.000
_cell.length_b   1.000
_cell.length_c   1.000
_cell.angle_alpha   90.00
_cell.angle_beta   90.00
_cell.angle_gamma   90.00
#
_symmetry.space_group_name_H-M   'P 1'
#
loop_
_entity.id
_entity.type
_entity.pdbx_description
1 polymer ?
#
loop_
_entity_poly.entity_id
_entity_poly.type
_entity_poly.pdbx_seq_one_letter_code
_entity_poly.pdbx_strand_id
1 'polypeptide(L)'
;PLSGNNDLIGYGNYSKERWNEAAKAAKAAITAVESSGYYDLYDEGTPETNYEHVWTAPDNKEIILANKKYRNFTTSSHPITSNIPAWAGSSWSDGGLFTTFNFVRFYEKKDGNQQTWNMDGGDDLLEKYDELDPRFAQTIAAHGANWNTEIGILNFLPGGAHNVANDKTKHLVRKWVPRVLRATAPRNSTNMDWIVFRVAELYLNYAEALNEYYETPPKEAFDAVLKVRERSGMPGFPSTLNKEQFREKLRRERAVELAYEDHRFWDIRRWLIADDEGVMKGAMYGLQLSAVTGAPGKVHYKPYVFENRLWSDRSYLHPIKQTEIDKGYMLQNPGW
;
A
#
# COMPACT_ATOMS: atom_id res chain seq x y z
N PRO A 1 14.77 -19.45 10.51
CA PRO A 1 14.13 -20.68 11.05
C PRO A 1 13.47 -20.38 12.40
N LEU A 2 12.17 -20.70 12.56
CA LEU A 2 11.34 -20.26 13.69
C LEU A 2 11.46 -21.22 14.90
N SER A 3 12.67 -21.46 15.39
CA SER A 3 12.97 -22.18 16.66
C SER A 3 12.44 -23.63 16.85
N GLY A 4 11.75 -24.27 15.91
CA GLY A 4 11.43 -25.71 15.97
C GLY A 4 10.47 -26.21 14.87
N ASN A 5 10.49 -27.51 14.56
CA ASN A 5 9.58 -28.19 13.62
C ASN A 5 9.35 -27.47 12.28
N ASN A 6 10.41 -26.85 11.72
CA ASN A 6 10.30 -26.04 10.50
C ASN A 6 9.71 -26.82 9.30
N ASP A 7 9.94 -28.14 9.24
CA ASP A 7 9.44 -29.02 8.18
C ASP A 7 7.91 -29.19 8.21
N LEU A 8 7.25 -28.86 9.33
CA LEU A 8 5.79 -28.91 9.46
C LEU A 8 5.12 -27.58 9.07
N ILE A 9 5.88 -26.50 8.98
CA ILE A 9 5.36 -25.14 8.76
C ILE A 9 5.81 -24.51 7.44
N GLY A 10 6.64 -25.22 6.67
CA GLY A 10 7.10 -24.77 5.37
C GLY A 10 8.02 -25.78 4.71
N TYR A 11 8.53 -25.42 3.54
CA TYR A 11 9.51 -26.26 2.87
C TYR A 11 10.86 -26.16 3.61
N GLY A 12 11.25 -27.23 4.30
CA GLY A 12 12.43 -27.30 5.19
C GLY A 12 13.81 -27.11 4.54
N ASN A 13 13.87 -26.98 3.21
CA ASN A 13 15.09 -26.75 2.45
C ASN A 13 14.90 -25.58 1.46
N TYR A 14 15.96 -24.81 1.23
CA TYR A 14 15.98 -23.87 0.10
C TYR A 14 16.14 -24.65 -1.22
N SER A 15 15.31 -24.33 -2.22
CA SER A 15 15.48 -24.78 -3.61
C SER A 15 15.18 -23.62 -4.53
N LYS A 16 16.20 -23.26 -5.32
CA LYS A 16 16.15 -22.18 -6.31
C LYS A 16 15.11 -22.46 -7.39
N GLU A 17 14.86 -23.73 -7.69
CA GLU A 17 13.91 -24.22 -8.69
C GLU A 17 12.47 -23.83 -8.35
N ARG A 18 12.12 -23.63 -7.06
CA ARG A 18 10.80 -23.12 -6.68
C ARG A 18 10.54 -21.71 -7.22
N TRP A 19 11.58 -20.89 -7.35
CA TRP A 19 11.47 -19.58 -8.00
C TRP A 19 11.30 -19.69 -9.50
N ASN A 20 11.91 -20.70 -10.15
CA ASN A 20 11.67 -20.98 -11.56
C ASN A 20 10.21 -21.38 -11.80
N GLU A 21 9.67 -22.28 -10.98
CA GLU A 21 8.26 -22.70 -11.08
C GLU A 21 7.30 -21.53 -10.79
N ALA A 22 7.62 -20.67 -9.82
CA ALA A 22 6.87 -19.45 -9.56
C ALA A 22 6.91 -18.48 -10.76
N ALA A 23 8.08 -18.32 -11.42
CA ALA A 23 8.22 -17.47 -12.60
C ALA A 23 7.41 -18.02 -13.78
N LYS A 24 7.44 -19.34 -14.01
CA LYS A 24 6.61 -20.00 -15.04
C LYS A 24 5.11 -19.83 -14.77
N ALA A 25 4.68 -20.01 -13.52
CA ALA A 25 3.28 -19.86 -13.13
C ALA A 25 2.81 -18.41 -13.32
N ALA A 26 3.59 -17.42 -12.87
CA ALA A 26 3.29 -16.01 -13.07
C ALA A 26 3.25 -15.64 -14.56
N LYS A 27 4.21 -16.13 -15.37
CA LYS A 27 4.21 -15.90 -16.81
C LYS A 27 3.00 -16.54 -17.50
N ALA A 28 2.62 -17.75 -17.12
CA ALA A 28 1.43 -18.41 -17.64
C ALA A 28 0.15 -17.62 -17.34
N ALA A 29 0.04 -17.04 -16.13
CA ALA A 29 -1.08 -16.17 -15.77
C ALA A 29 -1.10 -14.87 -16.61
N ILE A 30 0.06 -14.23 -16.79
CA ILE A 30 0.20 -13.06 -17.67
C ILE A 30 -0.22 -13.41 -19.10
N THR A 31 0.28 -14.53 -19.65
CA THR A 31 -0.08 -14.97 -21.01
C THR A 31 -1.55 -15.31 -21.15
N ALA A 32 -2.19 -15.87 -20.12
CA ALA A 32 -3.64 -16.11 -20.12
C ALA A 32 -4.44 -14.79 -20.18
N VAL A 33 -4.01 -13.79 -19.40
CA VAL A 33 -4.55 -12.42 -19.44
C VAL A 33 -4.40 -11.82 -20.84
N GLU A 34 -3.17 -11.81 -21.38
CA GLU A 34 -2.84 -11.24 -22.70
C GLU A 34 -3.63 -11.94 -23.83
N SER A 35 -3.72 -13.27 -23.79
CA SER A 35 -4.39 -14.07 -24.83
C SER A 35 -5.92 -13.96 -24.77
N SER A 36 -6.48 -13.58 -23.62
CA SER A 36 -7.93 -13.44 -23.45
C SER A 36 -8.49 -12.25 -24.24
N GLY A 37 -7.69 -11.19 -24.44
CA GLY A 37 -8.14 -9.91 -25.00
C GLY A 37 -9.11 -9.12 -24.11
N TYR A 38 -9.37 -9.57 -22.87
CA TYR A 38 -10.33 -8.95 -21.96
C TYR A 38 -9.68 -8.21 -20.79
N TYR A 39 -8.48 -8.62 -20.38
CA TYR A 39 -7.80 -8.08 -19.20
C TYR A 39 -6.52 -7.35 -19.59
N ASP A 40 -6.26 -6.22 -18.95
CA ASP A 40 -5.03 -5.42 -19.10
C ASP A 40 -4.87 -4.46 -17.91
N LEU A 41 -3.70 -3.82 -17.77
CA LEU A 41 -3.53 -2.70 -16.85
C LEU A 41 -4.48 -1.55 -17.23
N TYR A 42 -5.10 -0.92 -16.22
CA TYR A 42 -6.00 0.21 -16.45
C TYR A 42 -5.22 1.47 -16.82
N ASP A 43 -5.51 2.05 -17.98
CA ASP A 43 -4.78 3.18 -18.56
C ASP A 43 -5.67 4.22 -19.27
N GLU A 44 -6.98 4.23 -18.99
CA GLU A 44 -7.96 5.05 -19.74
C GLU A 44 -8.04 6.53 -19.31
N GLY A 45 -7.33 6.93 -18.25
CA GLY A 45 -7.25 8.29 -17.73
C GLY A 45 -5.85 8.90 -17.87
N THR A 46 -5.34 9.48 -16.79
CA THR A 46 -4.00 10.11 -16.72
C THR A 46 -3.17 9.45 -15.62
N PRO A 47 -1.83 9.64 -15.59
CA PRO A 47 -1.00 9.19 -14.46
C PRO A 47 -1.56 9.56 -13.07
N GLU A 48 -2.21 10.73 -12.95
CA GLU A 48 -2.82 11.27 -11.73
C GLU A 48 -4.19 10.66 -11.38
N THR A 49 -4.82 9.89 -12.27
CA THR A 49 -6.17 9.34 -12.08
C THR A 49 -6.29 7.83 -12.33
N ASN A 50 -5.40 7.25 -13.13
CA ASN A 50 -5.47 5.85 -13.53
C ASN A 50 -5.47 4.89 -12.34
N TYR A 51 -4.63 5.14 -11.33
CA TYR A 51 -4.54 4.26 -10.16
C TYR A 51 -5.77 4.35 -9.25
N GLU A 52 -6.36 5.54 -9.10
CA GLU A 52 -7.64 5.74 -8.41
C GLU A 52 -8.76 4.98 -9.15
N HIS A 53 -8.79 5.08 -10.47
CA HIS A 53 -9.81 4.43 -11.28
C HIS A 53 -9.81 2.90 -11.21
N VAL A 54 -8.66 2.26 -10.96
CA VAL A 54 -8.59 0.80 -10.74
C VAL A 54 -9.58 0.35 -9.67
N TRP A 55 -9.77 1.13 -8.60
CA TRP A 55 -10.62 0.76 -7.47
C TRP A 55 -11.91 1.59 -7.36
N THR A 56 -12.07 2.67 -8.14
CA THR A 56 -13.35 3.41 -8.22
C THR A 56 -14.23 3.00 -9.39
N ALA A 57 -13.67 2.43 -10.46
CA ALA A 57 -14.43 1.94 -11.60
C ALA A 57 -14.69 0.42 -11.45
N PRO A 58 -15.92 -0.02 -11.17
CA PRO A 58 -16.21 -1.45 -11.08
C PRO A 58 -16.04 -2.13 -12.43
N ASP A 59 -15.76 -3.44 -12.42
CA ASP A 59 -15.71 -4.28 -13.63
C ASP A 59 -14.68 -3.82 -14.70
N ASN A 60 -13.68 -3.03 -14.32
CA ASN A 60 -12.65 -2.57 -15.26
C ASN A 60 -11.71 -3.72 -15.67
N LYS A 61 -11.01 -3.52 -16.80
CA LYS A 61 -10.13 -4.53 -17.43
C LYS A 61 -8.96 -5.01 -16.57
N GLU A 62 -8.63 -4.35 -15.46
CA GLU A 62 -7.53 -4.79 -14.58
C GLU A 62 -7.98 -5.83 -13.54
N ILE A 63 -9.28 -5.89 -13.22
CA ILE A 63 -9.81 -6.71 -12.14
C ILE A 63 -10.01 -8.15 -12.60
N ILE A 64 -9.22 -9.08 -12.08
CA ILE A 64 -9.31 -10.52 -12.39
C ILE A 64 -10.33 -11.20 -11.47
N LEU A 65 -10.28 -10.90 -10.17
CA LEU A 65 -11.23 -11.42 -9.18
C LEU A 65 -11.55 -10.34 -8.16
N ALA A 66 -12.84 -10.15 -7.88
CA ALA A 66 -13.31 -9.24 -6.85
C ALA A 66 -14.55 -9.75 -6.12
N ASN A 67 -14.69 -9.34 -4.85
CA ASN A 67 -15.93 -9.51 -4.11
C ASN A 67 -16.91 -8.38 -4.46
N LYS A 68 -18.07 -8.76 -5.02
CA LYS A 68 -19.13 -7.86 -5.51
C LYS A 68 -20.38 -7.88 -4.65
N LYS A 69 -20.32 -8.47 -3.45
CA LYS A 69 -21.48 -8.69 -2.57
C LYS A 69 -22.26 -7.41 -2.26
N TYR A 70 -21.56 -6.28 -2.13
CA TYR A 70 -22.15 -5.01 -1.72
C TYR A 70 -22.05 -3.98 -2.85
N ARG A 71 -23.09 -3.15 -2.96
CA ARG A 71 -23.28 -2.10 -3.98
C ARG A 71 -23.91 -0.86 -3.32
N ASN A 72 -23.91 0.27 -4.02
CA ASN A 72 -24.48 1.54 -3.56
C ASN A 72 -23.88 2.03 -2.23
N PHE A 73 -22.56 1.98 -2.10
CA PHE A 73 -21.88 2.49 -0.92
C PHE A 73 -22.06 4.00 -0.80
N THR A 74 -22.48 4.44 0.37
CA THR A 74 -22.53 5.86 0.77
C THR A 74 -21.46 6.13 1.82
N THR A 75 -21.29 7.39 2.21
CA THR A 75 -20.48 7.78 3.38
C THR A 75 -20.98 7.20 4.72
N SER A 76 -22.13 6.50 4.75
CA SER A 76 -22.67 5.83 5.95
C SER A 76 -22.69 4.29 5.82
N SER A 77 -22.13 3.74 4.74
CA SER A 77 -22.10 2.30 4.48
C SER A 77 -20.74 1.71 4.89
N HIS A 78 -20.71 0.55 5.55
CA HIS A 78 -19.46 -0.21 5.66
C HIS A 78 -19.06 -0.76 4.28
N PRO A 79 -17.76 -0.80 3.94
CA PRO A 79 -16.61 -0.41 4.80
C PRO A 79 -16.28 1.09 4.75
N ILE A 80 -16.88 1.90 3.85
CA ILE A 80 -16.53 3.33 3.67
C ILE A 80 -16.62 4.13 4.97
N THR A 81 -17.69 3.99 5.76
CA THR A 81 -17.86 4.74 7.03
C THR A 81 -16.73 4.47 8.03
N SER A 82 -16.08 3.30 7.95
CA SER A 82 -14.95 2.95 8.82
C SER A 82 -13.62 3.55 8.33
N ASN A 83 -13.52 3.87 7.04
CA ASN A 83 -12.29 4.34 6.38
C ASN A 83 -12.23 5.86 6.21
N ILE A 84 -13.33 6.57 6.45
CA ILE A 84 -13.39 8.04 6.37
C ILE A 84 -13.28 8.69 7.75
N PRO A 85 -12.64 9.86 7.86
CA PRO A 85 -12.63 10.64 9.10
C PRO A 85 -14.01 11.24 9.39
N ALA A 86 -14.27 11.56 10.66
CA ALA A 86 -15.58 12.05 11.12
C ALA A 86 -16.06 13.31 10.38
N TRP A 87 -15.15 14.23 10.02
CA TRP A 87 -15.49 15.44 9.25
C TRP A 87 -15.86 15.15 7.78
N ALA A 88 -15.55 13.97 7.25
CA ALA A 88 -15.92 13.53 5.90
C ALA A 88 -17.09 12.54 5.87
N GLY A 89 -17.63 12.18 7.04
CA GLY A 89 -18.56 11.08 7.19
C GLY A 89 -19.90 11.45 7.81
N SER A 90 -20.62 10.42 8.24
CA SER A 90 -21.77 10.58 9.14
C SER A 90 -21.29 10.50 10.61
N SER A 91 -22.20 10.78 11.55
CA SER A 91 -21.94 10.71 13.00
C SER A 91 -21.45 9.33 13.51
N TRP A 92 -21.39 8.31 12.65
CA TRP A 92 -20.97 6.93 12.95
C TRP A 92 -19.66 6.53 12.26
N SER A 93 -18.82 7.49 11.88
CA SER A 93 -17.48 7.20 11.32
C SER A 93 -16.53 6.69 12.41
N ASP A 94 -15.75 5.64 12.11
CA ASP A 94 -14.74 5.07 13.01
C ASP A 94 -13.44 5.90 13.08
N GLY A 95 -13.44 7.12 12.52
CA GLY A 95 -12.31 8.04 12.56
C GLY A 95 -11.30 7.89 11.41
N GLY A 96 -11.49 6.90 10.54
CA GLY A 96 -10.67 6.67 9.34
C GLY A 96 -9.41 5.85 9.60
N LEU A 97 -8.77 5.43 8.51
CA LEU A 97 -7.48 4.75 8.56
C LEU A 97 -6.34 5.74 8.35
N PHE A 98 -5.24 5.55 9.07
CA PHE A 98 -4.07 6.44 9.02
C PHE A 98 -2.83 5.69 8.48
N THR A 99 -2.10 6.35 7.58
CA THR A 99 -0.85 5.84 7.01
C THR A 99 0.32 6.32 7.86
N THR A 100 1.22 5.43 8.25
CA THR A 100 2.46 5.84 8.96
C THR A 100 3.41 6.58 8.02
N PHE A 101 4.19 7.51 8.54
CA PHE A 101 5.24 8.19 7.76
C PHE A 101 6.32 7.20 7.28
N ASN A 102 6.52 6.08 7.98
CA ASN A 102 7.35 4.97 7.50
C ASN A 102 6.90 4.49 6.11
N PHE A 103 5.59 4.34 5.90
CA PHE A 103 5.03 3.91 4.62
C PHE A 103 5.05 5.02 3.57
N VAL A 104 4.81 6.28 3.97
CA VAL A 104 4.92 7.44 3.06
C VAL A 104 6.30 7.52 2.42
N ARG A 105 7.36 7.16 3.16
CA ARG A 105 8.74 7.10 2.65
C ARG A 105 9.00 5.98 1.63
N PHE A 106 8.02 5.13 1.30
CA PHE A 106 8.14 4.20 0.18
C PHE A 106 7.85 4.85 -1.17
N TYR A 107 7.10 5.96 -1.20
CA TYR A 107 6.82 6.67 -2.43
C TYR A 107 8.09 7.37 -2.93
N GLU A 108 8.45 7.04 -4.17
CA GLU A 108 9.51 7.73 -4.91
C GLU A 108 9.03 9.09 -5.39
N LYS A 109 9.95 9.92 -5.84
CA LYS A 109 9.61 11.09 -6.65
C LYS A 109 9.20 10.65 -8.06
N LYS A 110 8.51 11.51 -8.80
CA LYS A 110 8.11 11.31 -10.21
C LYS A 110 9.27 10.98 -11.15
N ASP A 111 10.50 11.37 -10.80
CA ASP A 111 11.72 11.02 -11.56
C ASP A 111 12.24 9.60 -11.26
N GLY A 112 11.59 8.83 -10.38
CA GLY A 112 11.98 7.48 -9.99
C GLY A 112 13.08 7.39 -8.92
N ASN A 113 13.59 8.53 -8.45
CA ASN A 113 14.53 8.60 -7.33
C ASN A 113 13.78 8.63 -5.99
N GLN A 114 14.42 8.15 -4.93
CA GLN A 114 13.84 8.22 -3.60
C GLN A 114 13.75 9.68 -3.10
N GLN A 115 12.66 10.00 -2.39
CA GLN A 115 12.51 11.31 -1.75
C GLN A 115 13.35 11.39 -0.48
N THR A 116 14.00 12.54 -0.27
CA THR A 116 14.79 12.82 0.92
C THR A 116 13.95 13.57 1.95
N TRP A 117 13.88 13.03 3.16
CA TRP A 117 13.13 13.59 4.27
C TRP A 117 14.07 14.02 5.39
N ASN A 118 14.01 15.29 5.81
CA ASN A 118 14.77 15.74 6.95
C ASN A 118 14.06 15.31 8.24
N MET A 119 14.70 14.44 9.03
CA MET A 119 14.11 13.94 10.27
C MET A 119 14.07 15.01 11.38
N ASP A 120 14.85 16.09 11.25
CA ASP A 120 14.76 17.26 12.14
C ASP A 120 13.67 18.26 11.73
N GLY A 121 13.09 18.07 10.54
CA GLY A 121 12.00 18.88 9.99
C GLY A 121 12.40 19.85 8.88
N GLY A 122 11.41 20.50 8.28
CA GLY A 122 11.60 21.44 7.17
C GLY A 122 10.31 22.16 6.81
N ASP A 123 10.42 23.16 5.93
CA ASP A 123 9.31 24.04 5.52
C ASP A 123 8.79 23.76 4.09
N ASP A 124 9.26 22.66 3.49
CA ASP A 124 9.04 22.26 2.10
C ASP A 124 8.08 21.06 1.96
N LEU A 125 7.15 20.87 2.91
CA LEU A 125 6.28 19.69 2.94
C LEU A 125 5.42 19.55 1.68
N LEU A 126 4.79 20.64 1.25
CA LEU A 126 3.86 20.62 0.12
C LEU A 126 4.60 20.37 -1.19
N GLU A 127 5.76 21.02 -1.36
CA GLU A 127 6.66 20.80 -2.48
C GLU A 127 7.11 19.32 -2.54
N LYS A 128 7.48 18.73 -1.40
CA LYS A 128 7.85 17.32 -1.34
C LYS A 128 6.70 16.39 -1.73
N TYR A 129 5.47 16.66 -1.30
CA TYR A 129 4.31 15.87 -1.69
C TYR A 129 4.00 15.98 -3.19
N ASP A 130 4.15 17.17 -3.78
CA ASP A 130 3.93 17.41 -5.21
C ASP A 130 4.96 16.70 -6.09
N GLU A 131 6.16 16.44 -5.56
CA GLU A 131 7.21 15.67 -6.23
C GLU A 131 6.97 14.16 -6.22
N LEU A 132 6.14 13.63 -5.31
CA LEU A 132 5.94 12.19 -5.15
C LEU A 132 5.23 11.56 -6.35
N ASP A 133 5.48 10.26 -6.52
CA ASP A 133 4.75 9.33 -7.38
C ASP A 133 3.25 9.65 -7.36
N PRO A 134 2.58 9.81 -8.53
CA PRO A 134 1.16 10.18 -8.59
C PRO A 134 0.23 9.27 -7.78
N ARG A 135 0.63 8.02 -7.51
CA ARG A 135 -0.12 7.10 -6.65
C ARG A 135 -0.21 7.59 -5.20
N PHE A 136 0.70 8.42 -4.72
CA PHE A 136 0.65 9.01 -3.38
C PHE A 136 -0.68 9.76 -3.16
N ALA A 137 -1.01 10.73 -4.02
CA ALA A 137 -2.24 11.52 -3.89
C ALA A 137 -3.53 10.71 -4.16
N GLN A 138 -3.42 9.58 -4.85
CA GLN A 138 -4.51 8.64 -5.11
C GLN A 138 -4.70 7.63 -3.96
N THR A 139 -3.66 7.38 -3.14
CA THR A 139 -3.70 6.44 -2.02
C THR A 139 -3.92 7.14 -0.68
N ILE A 140 -3.36 8.34 -0.50
CA ILE A 140 -3.24 9.06 0.76
C ILE A 140 -3.80 10.47 0.61
N ALA A 141 -4.61 10.89 1.57
CA ALA A 141 -5.03 12.27 1.75
C ALA A 141 -4.18 12.91 2.85
N ALA A 142 -3.30 13.83 2.47
CA ALA A 142 -2.40 14.57 3.36
C ALA A 142 -2.84 16.04 3.50
N HIS A 143 -2.15 16.81 4.35
CA HIS A 143 -2.34 18.26 4.42
C HIS A 143 -2.16 18.90 3.03
N GLY A 144 -3.03 19.83 2.65
CA GLY A 144 -3.00 20.47 1.33
C GLY A 144 -3.67 19.67 0.21
N ALA A 145 -3.99 18.38 0.42
CA ALA A 145 -4.70 17.59 -0.58
C ALA A 145 -6.18 18.03 -0.70
N ASN A 146 -6.71 17.98 -1.92
CA ASN A 146 -8.14 18.17 -2.15
C ASN A 146 -8.93 16.88 -1.85
N TRP A 147 -9.83 16.93 -0.87
CA TRP A 147 -10.63 15.76 -0.49
C TRP A 147 -11.68 15.43 -1.56
N ASN A 148 -12.57 16.36 -1.87
CA ASN A 148 -13.55 16.26 -2.97
C ASN A 148 -14.05 17.66 -3.32
N THR A 149 -14.99 17.78 -4.24
CA THR A 149 -15.57 19.06 -4.66
C THR A 149 -16.33 19.80 -3.55
N GLU A 150 -16.64 19.13 -2.43
CA GLU A 150 -17.45 19.66 -1.34
C GLU A 150 -16.60 20.15 -0.15
N ILE A 151 -15.63 19.33 0.29
CA ILE A 151 -14.80 19.58 1.47
C ILE A 151 -13.53 20.37 1.11
N GLY A 152 -13.07 20.28 -0.14
CA GLY A 152 -11.95 21.07 -0.62
C GLY A 152 -10.60 20.66 0.01
N ILE A 153 -9.74 21.65 0.22
CA ILE A 153 -8.36 21.47 0.67
C ILE A 153 -8.30 21.11 2.16
N LEU A 154 -7.57 20.04 2.46
CA LEU A 154 -7.39 19.55 3.82
C LEU A 154 -6.44 20.41 4.64
N ASN A 155 -6.87 20.74 5.85
CA ASN A 155 -6.10 21.55 6.79
C ASN A 155 -5.92 20.79 8.10
N PHE A 156 -4.78 20.11 8.20
CA PHE A 156 -4.37 19.36 9.39
C PHE A 156 -3.54 20.17 10.40
N LEU A 157 -3.34 21.48 10.19
CA LEU A 157 -2.64 22.32 11.17
C LEU A 157 -3.39 22.33 12.51
N PRO A 158 -2.72 22.65 13.63
CA PRO A 158 -3.40 22.91 14.89
C PRO A 158 -4.52 23.95 14.71
N GLY A 159 -5.74 23.62 15.14
CA GLY A 159 -6.93 24.46 14.95
C GLY A 159 -7.54 24.43 13.53
N GLY A 160 -6.94 23.69 12.60
CA GLY A 160 -7.47 23.51 11.25
C GLY A 160 -8.76 22.68 11.22
N ALA A 161 -9.63 22.96 10.24
CA ALA A 161 -10.96 22.35 10.12
C ALA A 161 -10.96 20.82 9.97
N HIS A 162 -9.85 20.25 9.51
CA HIS A 162 -9.70 18.81 9.25
C HIS A 162 -8.72 18.13 10.21
N ASN A 163 -8.30 18.85 11.26
CA ASN A 163 -7.43 18.29 12.29
C ASN A 163 -8.20 17.27 13.13
N VAL A 164 -7.73 16.02 13.13
CA VAL A 164 -8.28 14.96 13.98
C VAL A 164 -7.33 14.72 15.14
N ALA A 165 -7.81 14.79 16.38
CA ALA A 165 -6.97 14.75 17.57
C ALA A 165 -6.25 13.40 17.80
N ASN A 166 -6.88 12.29 17.39
CA ASN A 166 -6.29 10.95 17.45
C ASN A 166 -5.41 10.63 16.23
N ASP A 167 -5.41 11.45 15.19
CA ASP A 167 -4.49 11.30 14.06
C ASP A 167 -3.07 11.66 14.49
N LYS A 168 -2.25 10.62 14.66
CA LYS A 168 -0.83 10.75 14.99
C LYS A 168 0.06 10.85 13.75
N THR A 169 -0.43 10.54 12.56
CA THR A 169 0.42 10.39 11.37
C THR A 169 0.32 11.55 10.40
N LYS A 170 -0.81 12.26 10.36
CA LYS A 170 -1.15 13.33 9.40
C LYS A 170 -1.26 12.88 7.95
N HIS A 171 -1.54 11.59 7.77
CA HIS A 171 -1.75 10.98 6.46
C HIS A 171 -2.95 10.04 6.57
N LEU A 172 -4.09 10.43 6.00
CA LEU A 172 -5.28 9.59 5.95
C LEU A 172 -5.20 8.64 4.76
N VAL A 173 -5.64 7.40 4.94
CA VAL A 173 -5.87 6.52 3.80
C VAL A 173 -7.04 7.08 3.00
N ARG A 174 -6.81 7.24 1.71
CA ARG A 174 -7.79 7.71 0.73
C ARG A 174 -8.30 6.58 -0.16
N LYS A 175 -7.44 5.62 -0.46
CA LYS A 175 -7.83 4.45 -1.23
C LYS A 175 -9.05 3.78 -0.60
N TRP A 176 -9.97 3.33 -1.46
CA TRP A 176 -11.30 2.82 -1.08
C TRP A 176 -12.34 3.88 -0.67
N VAL A 177 -12.03 5.17 -0.82
CA VAL A 177 -12.97 6.28 -0.62
C VAL A 177 -13.05 7.13 -1.90
N PRO A 178 -14.01 6.86 -2.80
CA PRO A 178 -14.11 7.58 -4.08
C PRO A 178 -14.42 9.06 -3.90
N ARG A 179 -13.77 9.94 -4.68
CA ARG A 179 -13.96 11.40 -4.56
C ARG A 179 -15.37 11.87 -4.85
N VAL A 180 -16.12 11.08 -5.60
CA VAL A 180 -17.50 11.40 -5.96
C VAL A 180 -18.43 11.40 -4.75
N LEU A 181 -18.07 10.73 -3.64
CA LEU A 181 -18.92 10.63 -2.47
C LEU A 181 -19.04 11.96 -1.71
N ARG A 182 -20.28 12.30 -1.36
CA ARG A 182 -20.66 13.51 -0.64
C ARG A 182 -20.88 13.25 0.85
N ALA A 183 -20.38 14.14 1.69
CA ALA A 183 -20.54 14.07 3.14
C ALA A 183 -21.87 14.73 3.58
N THR A 184 -22.24 15.84 2.93
CA THR A 184 -23.48 16.58 3.18
C THR A 184 -24.62 16.20 2.24
N ALA A 185 -25.84 16.59 2.63
CA ALA A 185 -27.04 16.37 1.84
C ALA A 185 -27.10 17.27 0.59
N PRO A 186 -27.68 16.79 -0.53
CA PRO A 186 -28.12 15.42 -0.76
C PRO A 186 -26.93 14.48 -0.96
N ARG A 187 -26.86 13.42 -0.14
CA ARG A 187 -25.82 12.39 -0.23
C ARG A 187 -26.02 11.54 -1.49
N ASN A 188 -24.92 10.98 -1.98
CA ASN A 188 -24.92 10.04 -3.11
C ASN A 188 -24.29 8.71 -2.71
N SER A 189 -24.36 7.77 -3.65
CA SER A 189 -23.74 6.45 -3.54
C SER A 189 -22.84 6.16 -4.74
N THR A 190 -21.92 5.22 -4.58
CA THR A 190 -21.06 4.70 -5.63
C THR A 190 -20.97 3.18 -5.57
N ASN A 191 -20.53 2.56 -6.66
CA ASN A 191 -20.20 1.15 -6.70
C ASN A 191 -18.68 0.98 -6.71
N MET A 192 -18.21 -0.04 -5.99
CA MET A 192 -16.80 -0.38 -5.89
C MET A 192 -16.69 -1.90 -5.84
N ASP A 193 -15.59 -2.42 -6.39
CA ASP A 193 -15.26 -3.83 -6.31
C ASP A 193 -14.14 -4.01 -5.28
N TRP A 194 -14.32 -4.93 -4.33
CA TRP A 194 -13.23 -5.29 -3.43
C TRP A 194 -12.32 -6.27 -4.15
N ILE A 195 -11.21 -5.75 -4.68
CA ILE A 195 -10.29 -6.49 -5.53
C ILE A 195 -9.54 -7.53 -4.70
N VAL A 196 -9.52 -8.77 -5.20
CA VAL A 196 -8.76 -9.90 -4.63
C VAL A 196 -7.56 -10.23 -5.51
N PHE A 197 -7.72 -10.20 -6.83
CA PHE A 197 -6.63 -10.34 -7.80
C PHE A 197 -6.80 -9.33 -8.92
N ARG A 198 -5.70 -8.71 -9.34
CA ARG A 198 -5.65 -7.80 -10.50
C ARG A 198 -4.34 -7.90 -11.25
N VAL A 199 -4.35 -7.47 -12.51
CA VAL A 199 -3.27 -7.71 -13.49
C VAL A 199 -1.90 -7.22 -12.99
N ALA A 200 -1.79 -6.06 -12.34
CA ALA A 200 -0.50 -5.56 -11.87
C ALA A 200 0.22 -6.52 -10.91
N GLU A 201 -0.54 -7.27 -10.09
CA GLU A 201 0.05 -8.24 -9.18
C GLU A 201 0.78 -9.35 -9.94
N LEU A 202 0.26 -9.78 -11.09
CA LEU A 202 0.87 -10.83 -11.92
C LEU A 202 2.27 -10.40 -12.40
N TYR A 203 2.39 -9.16 -12.87
CA TYR A 203 3.67 -8.59 -13.31
C TYR A 203 4.66 -8.47 -12.16
N LEU A 204 4.22 -8.03 -10.98
CA LEU A 204 5.08 -7.94 -9.79
C LEU A 204 5.51 -9.33 -9.28
N ASN A 205 4.62 -10.31 -9.32
CA ASN A 205 4.92 -11.71 -8.97
C ASN A 205 5.97 -12.30 -9.92
N TYR A 206 5.84 -12.02 -11.23
CA TYR A 206 6.80 -12.45 -12.24
C TYR A 206 8.17 -11.80 -12.06
N ALA A 207 8.22 -10.47 -11.85
CA ALA A 207 9.46 -9.75 -11.59
C ALA A 207 10.18 -10.26 -10.34
N GLU A 208 9.44 -10.53 -9.26
CA GLU A 208 10.00 -11.08 -8.02
C GLU A 208 10.62 -12.46 -8.27
N ALA A 209 9.86 -13.37 -8.88
CA ALA A 209 10.31 -14.72 -9.11
C ALA A 209 11.55 -14.78 -10.03
N LEU A 210 11.59 -13.95 -11.07
CA LEU A 210 12.76 -13.83 -11.94
C LEU A 210 13.99 -13.30 -11.18
N ASN A 211 13.84 -12.25 -10.39
CA ASN A 211 14.95 -11.70 -9.60
C ASN A 211 15.51 -12.74 -8.62
N GLU A 212 14.65 -13.51 -7.95
CA GLU A 212 15.10 -14.52 -7.01
C GLU A 212 15.71 -15.74 -7.71
N TYR A 213 15.24 -16.09 -8.91
CA TYR A 213 15.78 -17.19 -9.69
C TYR A 213 17.10 -16.88 -10.39
N TYR A 214 17.36 -15.67 -10.89
CA TYR A 214 18.65 -15.38 -11.54
C TYR A 214 19.66 -14.77 -10.56
N GLU A 215 20.96 -14.85 -10.86
CA GLU A 215 22.00 -14.17 -10.07
C GLU A 215 21.99 -12.65 -10.31
N THR A 216 21.56 -12.25 -11.50
CA THR A 216 21.32 -10.86 -11.90
C THR A 216 19.89 -10.76 -12.44
N PRO A 217 19.10 -9.74 -12.09
CA PRO A 217 17.75 -9.58 -12.62
C PRO A 217 17.79 -9.55 -14.16
N PRO A 218 17.04 -10.42 -14.85
CA PRO A 218 17.00 -10.43 -16.30
C PRO A 218 16.14 -9.27 -16.82
N LYS A 219 16.27 -8.94 -18.11
CA LYS A 219 15.53 -7.82 -18.75
C LYS A 219 14.01 -7.94 -18.52
N GLU A 220 13.49 -9.15 -18.57
CA GLU A 220 12.07 -9.47 -18.37
C GLU A 220 11.55 -9.04 -17.00
N ALA A 221 12.41 -9.06 -15.97
CA ALA A 221 12.03 -8.57 -14.64
C ALA A 221 11.87 -7.03 -14.65
N PHE A 222 12.78 -6.32 -15.32
CA PHE A 222 12.68 -4.86 -15.50
C PHE A 222 11.47 -4.46 -16.34
N ASP A 223 11.21 -5.18 -17.43
CA ASP A 223 10.08 -4.92 -18.31
C ASP A 223 8.74 -5.13 -17.57
N ALA A 224 8.62 -6.18 -16.76
CA ALA A 224 7.42 -6.44 -15.98
C ALA A 224 7.14 -5.33 -14.95
N VAL A 225 8.18 -4.82 -14.28
CA VAL A 225 8.05 -3.67 -13.38
C VAL A 225 7.69 -2.39 -14.14
N LEU A 226 8.33 -2.16 -15.29
CA LEU A 226 8.05 -1.00 -16.13
C LEU A 226 6.58 -0.94 -16.54
N LYS A 227 5.98 -2.08 -16.94
CA LYS A 227 4.56 -2.15 -17.29
C LYS A 227 3.64 -1.59 -16.21
N VAL A 228 3.89 -1.93 -14.95
CA VAL A 228 3.11 -1.42 -13.81
C VAL A 228 3.34 0.07 -13.58
N ARG A 229 4.61 0.52 -13.70
CA ARG A 229 5.02 1.90 -13.40
C ARG A 229 4.56 2.91 -14.45
N GLU A 230 4.54 2.52 -15.72
CA GLU A 230 4.13 3.39 -16.85
C GLU A 230 2.71 3.93 -16.68
N ARG A 231 1.79 3.12 -16.13
CA ARG A 231 0.40 3.53 -15.86
C ARG A 231 0.30 4.79 -15.01
N SER A 232 1.23 4.96 -14.08
CA SER A 232 1.32 6.09 -13.16
C SER A 232 2.40 7.09 -13.57
N GLY A 233 2.88 7.05 -14.82
CA GLY A 233 3.88 7.97 -15.36
C GLY A 233 5.26 7.83 -14.70
N MET A 234 5.51 6.73 -13.99
CA MET A 234 6.76 6.49 -13.27
C MET A 234 7.79 5.84 -14.19
N PRO A 235 9.06 6.27 -14.19
CA PRO A 235 10.08 5.68 -15.03
C PRO A 235 10.46 4.28 -14.55
N GLY A 236 10.94 3.44 -15.46
CA GLY A 236 11.45 2.10 -15.13
C GLY A 236 12.62 2.11 -14.15
N PHE A 237 12.93 0.94 -13.59
CA PHE A 237 14.09 0.79 -12.73
C PHE A 237 15.39 0.94 -13.55
N PRO A 238 16.48 1.51 -12.98
CA PRO A 238 17.78 1.52 -13.65
C PRO A 238 18.23 0.10 -13.99
N SER A 239 18.64 -0.17 -15.23
CA SER A 239 19.09 -1.51 -15.65
C SER A 239 20.39 -1.96 -14.98
N THR A 240 21.04 -1.08 -14.22
CA THR A 240 22.29 -1.32 -13.48
C THR A 240 22.08 -1.93 -12.09
N LEU A 241 20.84 -2.11 -11.63
CA LEU A 241 20.58 -2.68 -10.31
C LEU A 241 21.03 -4.14 -10.25
N ASN A 242 21.75 -4.48 -9.18
CA ASN A 242 22.01 -5.87 -8.83
C ASN A 242 20.78 -6.54 -8.20
N LYS A 243 20.87 -7.83 -7.89
CA LYS A 243 19.77 -8.63 -7.32
C LYS A 243 19.20 -8.06 -6.03
N GLU A 244 20.06 -7.62 -5.11
CA GLU A 244 19.66 -7.05 -3.82
C GLU A 244 18.96 -5.70 -4.00
N GLN A 245 19.54 -4.81 -4.80
CA GLN A 245 18.98 -3.49 -5.09
C GLN A 245 17.64 -3.59 -5.83
N PHE A 246 17.54 -4.50 -6.81
CA PHE A 246 16.29 -4.77 -7.51
C PHE A 246 15.24 -5.32 -6.56
N ARG A 247 15.59 -6.30 -5.71
CA ARG A 247 14.69 -6.85 -4.67
C ARG A 247 14.13 -5.75 -3.78
N GLU A 248 14.99 -4.91 -3.21
CA GLU A 248 14.55 -3.83 -2.32
C GLU A 248 13.63 -2.83 -3.03
N LYS A 249 13.99 -2.40 -4.24
CA LYS A 249 13.18 -1.46 -5.02
C LYS A 249 11.84 -2.10 -5.43
N LEU A 250 11.84 -3.38 -5.82
CA LEU A 250 10.62 -4.14 -6.14
C LEU A 250 9.71 -4.32 -4.92
N ARG A 251 10.26 -4.59 -3.73
CA ARG A 251 9.48 -4.69 -2.49
C ARG A 251 8.79 -3.37 -2.15
N ARG A 252 9.43 -2.23 -2.42
CA ARG A 252 8.82 -0.89 -2.29
C ARG A 252 7.74 -0.65 -3.34
N GLU A 253 8.02 -1.00 -4.60
CA GLU A 253 7.05 -0.91 -5.69
C GLU A 253 5.79 -1.73 -5.39
N ARG A 254 5.95 -2.97 -4.90
CA ARG A 254 4.83 -3.81 -4.47
C ARG A 254 4.06 -3.21 -3.30
N ALA A 255 4.76 -2.59 -2.34
CA ALA A 255 4.11 -1.91 -1.23
C ALA A 255 3.26 -0.72 -1.69
N VAL A 256 3.77 0.10 -2.61
CA VAL A 256 3.05 1.25 -3.18
C VAL A 256 1.90 0.80 -4.07
N GLU A 257 2.17 -0.12 -4.99
CA GLU A 257 1.19 -0.59 -5.98
C GLU A 257 0.02 -1.31 -5.30
N LEU A 258 0.27 -2.18 -4.31
CA LEU A 258 -0.76 -2.96 -3.61
C LEU A 258 -1.11 -2.38 -2.24
N ALA A 259 -0.87 -1.08 -2.03
CA ALA A 259 -1.17 -0.40 -0.78
C ALA A 259 -2.65 -0.60 -0.41
N TYR A 260 -2.91 -1.02 0.83
CA TYR A 260 -4.26 -1.25 1.36
C TYR A 260 -5.10 -2.30 0.60
N GLU A 261 -4.47 -3.24 -0.11
CA GLU A 261 -5.12 -4.37 -0.77
C GLU A 261 -4.84 -5.71 -0.04
N ASP A 262 -4.68 -5.68 1.29
CA ASP A 262 -4.36 -6.85 2.13
C ASP A 262 -3.07 -7.63 1.81
N HIS A 263 -2.17 -7.13 0.96
CA HIS A 263 -0.90 -7.82 0.63
C HIS A 263 0.21 -7.62 1.67
N ARG A 264 0.40 -6.39 2.19
CA ARG A 264 1.58 -6.03 2.99
C ARG A 264 1.79 -6.93 4.21
N PHE A 265 0.69 -7.35 4.85
CA PHE A 265 0.72 -8.25 6.01
C PHE A 265 1.37 -9.60 5.68
N TRP A 266 1.08 -10.15 4.49
CA TRP A 266 1.63 -11.41 4.02
C TRP A 266 3.03 -11.24 3.44
N ASP A 267 3.25 -10.16 2.70
CA ASP A 267 4.54 -9.86 2.07
C ASP A 267 5.67 -9.76 3.11
N ILE A 268 5.48 -9.00 4.20
CA ILE A 268 6.53 -8.89 5.24
C ILE A 268 6.80 -10.21 5.96
N ARG A 269 5.82 -11.12 6.01
CA ARG A 269 5.95 -12.44 6.65
C ARG A 269 6.69 -13.41 5.77
N ARG A 270 6.30 -13.54 4.50
CA ARG A 270 6.96 -14.45 3.56
C ARG A 270 8.39 -14.00 3.24
N TRP A 271 8.66 -12.71 3.34
CA TRP A 271 10.01 -12.15 3.22
C TRP A 271 10.84 -12.24 4.51
N LEU A 272 10.22 -12.61 5.63
CA LEU A 272 10.83 -12.61 6.97
C LEU A 272 11.50 -11.28 7.31
N ILE A 273 10.79 -10.18 7.09
CA ILE A 273 11.23 -8.80 7.40
C ILE A 273 10.29 -8.09 8.37
N ALA A 274 9.33 -8.79 8.98
CA ALA A 274 8.39 -8.17 9.89
C ALA A 274 9.11 -7.65 11.14
N ASP A 275 10.17 -8.33 11.57
CA ASP A 275 11.02 -7.92 12.68
C ASP A 275 12.01 -6.81 12.31
N ASP A 276 12.08 -6.34 11.07
CA ASP A 276 12.94 -5.22 10.70
C ASP A 276 12.47 -3.90 11.32
N GLU A 277 13.43 -3.01 11.59
CA GLU A 277 13.18 -1.67 12.12
C GLU A 277 12.24 -0.87 11.21
N GLY A 278 11.18 -0.31 11.80
CA GLY A 278 10.19 0.48 11.09
C GLY A 278 9.24 -0.33 10.19
N VAL A 279 9.24 -1.66 10.29
CA VAL A 279 8.25 -2.55 9.66
C VAL A 279 7.17 -2.94 10.67
N MET A 280 7.44 -3.89 11.58
CA MET A 280 6.60 -4.18 12.75
C MET A 280 7.38 -4.12 14.07
N LYS A 281 8.65 -3.69 14.04
CA LYS A 281 9.52 -3.48 15.20
C LYS A 281 10.01 -2.03 15.23
N GLY A 282 10.19 -1.48 16.42
CA GLY A 282 10.85 -0.19 16.63
C GLY A 282 9.98 1.01 16.28
N ALA A 283 10.62 2.07 15.82
CA ALA A 283 10.03 3.40 15.73
C ALA A 283 9.04 3.55 14.56
N MET A 284 7.81 3.92 14.90
CA MET A 284 6.78 4.31 13.94
C MET A 284 6.58 5.82 13.97
N TYR A 285 6.70 6.43 12.80
CA TYR A 285 6.74 7.87 12.64
C TYR A 285 5.42 8.43 12.12
N GLY A 286 5.10 9.62 12.61
CA GLY A 286 4.08 10.52 12.07
C GLY A 286 4.68 11.89 11.87
N LEU A 287 3.86 12.88 11.48
CA LEU A 287 4.31 14.26 11.34
C LEU A 287 3.65 15.18 12.39
N GLN A 288 4.44 16.09 12.93
CA GLN A 288 3.94 17.32 13.55
C GLN A 288 3.94 18.41 12.49
N LEU A 289 2.82 19.14 12.37
CA LEU A 289 2.67 20.20 11.38
C LEU A 289 2.43 21.54 12.07
N SER A 290 3.03 22.60 11.54
CA SER A 290 2.77 23.98 11.99
C SER A 290 2.87 24.96 10.82
N ALA A 291 2.20 26.11 10.94
CA ALA A 291 2.36 27.19 9.99
C ALA A 291 3.79 27.78 10.08
N VAL A 292 4.33 28.24 8.94
CA VAL A 292 5.60 28.96 8.91
C VAL A 292 5.34 30.44 9.12
N THR A 293 5.97 31.02 10.15
CA THR A 293 5.79 32.45 10.46
C THR A 293 6.31 33.32 9.31
N GLY A 294 5.48 34.23 8.81
CA GLY A 294 5.84 35.13 7.71
C GLY A 294 5.78 34.51 6.31
N ALA A 295 5.37 33.24 6.17
CA ALA A 295 5.20 32.57 4.87
C ALA A 295 3.83 31.87 4.78
N PRO A 296 2.73 32.62 4.54
CA PRO A 296 1.41 32.04 4.35
C PRO A 296 1.40 30.98 3.24
N GLY A 297 0.75 29.84 3.49
CA GLY A 297 0.72 28.71 2.56
C GLY A 297 1.89 27.73 2.69
N LYS A 298 2.98 28.10 3.39
CA LYS A 298 4.04 27.14 3.75
C LYS A 298 3.71 26.40 5.03
N VAL A 299 4.15 25.15 5.08
CA VAL A 299 3.91 24.24 6.20
C VAL A 299 5.24 23.68 6.68
N HIS A 300 5.52 23.92 7.95
CA HIS A 300 6.60 23.24 8.65
C HIS A 300 6.15 21.81 8.98
N TYR A 301 6.99 20.82 8.69
CA TYR A 301 6.83 19.45 9.15
C TYR A 301 7.99 19.03 10.04
N LYS A 302 7.70 18.20 11.03
CA LYS A 302 8.71 17.50 11.83
C LYS A 302 8.30 16.05 12.04
N PRO A 303 9.06 15.07 11.51
CA PRO A 303 8.84 13.68 11.85
C PRO A 303 9.02 13.43 13.35
N TYR A 304 8.16 12.61 13.95
CA TYR A 304 8.27 12.20 15.35
C TYR A 304 7.81 10.76 15.53
N VAL A 305 8.35 10.08 16.54
CA VAL A 305 7.93 8.72 16.89
C VAL A 305 6.62 8.80 17.68
N PHE A 306 5.53 8.27 17.13
CA PHE A 306 4.23 8.23 17.81
C PHE A 306 3.97 6.91 18.54
N GLU A 307 4.67 5.85 18.15
CA GLU A 307 4.57 4.51 18.71
C GLU A 307 5.92 3.79 18.56
N ASN A 308 6.30 2.98 19.55
CA ASN A 308 7.35 1.97 19.40
C ASN A 308 6.71 0.59 19.40
N ARG A 309 6.88 -0.16 18.32
CA ARG A 309 6.32 -1.50 18.18
C ARG A 309 7.29 -2.57 18.66
N LEU A 310 6.73 -3.62 19.25
CA LEU A 310 7.47 -4.82 19.63
C LEU A 310 7.06 -5.96 18.70
N TRP A 311 8.06 -6.65 18.18
CA TRP A 311 7.86 -7.85 17.36
C TRP A 311 8.41 -9.08 18.07
N SER A 312 7.72 -10.20 17.89
CA SER A 312 8.19 -11.52 18.28
C SER A 312 8.05 -12.45 17.09
N ASP A 313 9.10 -13.22 16.81
CA ASP A 313 9.15 -14.12 15.64
C ASP A 313 8.05 -15.18 15.63
N ARG A 314 7.47 -15.54 16.79
CA ARG A 314 6.27 -16.40 16.82
C ARG A 314 5.11 -15.83 15.98
N SER A 315 5.03 -14.50 15.85
CA SER A 315 3.98 -13.78 15.11
C SER A 315 4.12 -13.87 13.57
N TYR A 316 5.17 -14.53 13.08
CA TYR A 316 5.23 -14.96 11.68
C TYR A 316 4.14 -15.99 11.35
N LEU A 317 3.68 -16.76 12.34
CA LEU A 317 2.56 -17.70 12.24
C LEU A 317 1.47 -17.38 13.26
N HIS A 318 0.22 -17.65 12.92
CA HIS A 318 -0.89 -17.51 13.87
C HIS A 318 -0.89 -18.65 14.88
N PRO A 319 -1.25 -18.41 16.15
CA PRO A 319 -1.50 -19.50 17.08
C PRO A 319 -2.67 -20.35 16.59
N ILE A 320 -2.52 -21.67 16.67
CA ILE A 320 -3.65 -22.59 16.56
C ILE A 320 -4.44 -22.49 17.86
N LYS A 321 -5.78 -22.50 17.77
CA LYS A 321 -6.65 -22.42 18.96
C LYS A 321 -6.25 -23.51 19.97
N GLN A 322 -6.05 -23.14 21.23
CA GLN A 322 -5.58 -24.06 22.27
C GLN A 322 -6.49 -25.30 22.40
N THR A 323 -7.80 -25.12 22.27
CA THR A 323 -8.77 -26.23 22.29
C THR A 323 -8.61 -27.24 21.16
N GLU A 324 -7.97 -26.88 20.05
CA GLU A 324 -7.62 -27.82 18.98
C GLU A 324 -6.32 -28.58 19.30
N ILE A 325 -5.35 -27.90 19.93
CA ILE A 325 -4.11 -28.53 20.42
C ILE A 325 -4.40 -29.53 21.54
N ASP A 326 -5.28 -29.19 22.48
CA ASP A 326 -5.64 -30.00 23.64
C ASP A 326 -6.28 -31.35 23.26
N LYS A 327 -6.75 -31.51 22.01
CA LYS A 327 -7.25 -32.80 21.48
C LYS A 327 -6.12 -33.80 21.19
N GLY A 328 -4.86 -33.35 21.14
CA GLY A 328 -3.67 -34.21 21.11
C GLY A 328 -3.27 -34.78 19.74
N TYR A 329 -3.88 -34.36 18.63
CA TYR A 329 -3.55 -34.85 17.28
C TYR A 329 -2.67 -33.92 16.43
N MET A 330 -2.34 -32.72 16.93
CA MET A 330 -1.51 -31.76 16.21
C MET A 330 -0.61 -30.97 17.16
N LEU A 331 0.48 -30.43 16.62
CA LEU A 331 1.41 -29.57 17.35
C LEU A 331 1.04 -28.10 17.18
N GLN A 332 1.41 -27.28 18.16
CA GLN A 332 1.30 -25.83 18.09
C GLN A 332 2.36 -25.23 17.15
N ASN A 333 2.06 -24.06 16.57
CA ASN A 333 3.05 -23.27 15.84
C ASN A 333 4.17 -22.79 16.78
N PRO A 334 5.42 -22.65 16.30
CA PRO A 334 6.54 -22.34 17.19
C PRO A 334 6.37 -21.05 18.00
N GLY A 335 6.63 -21.14 19.31
CA GLY A 335 6.61 -20.01 20.26
C GLY A 335 5.23 -19.61 20.81
N TRP A 336 4.16 -20.33 20.42
CA TRP A 336 2.79 -20.12 20.92
C TRP A 336 2.38 -21.10 22.00
#